data_AF-A0A2E9Q5C0-F1
#
_entry.id   AF-A0A2E9Q5C0-F1
#
_cell.length_a   1.000
_cell.length_b   1.000
_cell.length_c   1.000
_cell.angle_alpha   90.00
_cell.angle_beta   90.00
_cell.angle_gamma   90.00
#
_symmetry.space_group_name_H-M   'P 1'
#
loop_
_entity.id
_entity.type
_entity.pdbx_description
1 polymer ?
#
loop_
_entity_poly.entity_id
_entity_poly.type
_entity_poly.pdbx_seq_one_letter_code
_entity_poly.pdbx_strand_id
1 'polypeptide(L)'
;MTETLPTGKKAWKEIKEGKEKFQEIIKMLVDFDERTGRHGYAPLKECHYMRKAIAVGEPSHIRILACSYPAFLYYVAAELSNDQGHVTTCWVHEDGVKAERKDRQDEPDHPVHGVLCMSDLFEQNAEIGAEDRQALGPLMQEYMGRADSSAEELVEERKEKQRKESALRKKQREQKEKRENQARARQNSGEDL
;
A
#
# COMPACT_ATOMS: atom_id res chain seq x y z
N MET A 1 15.49 19.07 -7.78
CA MET A 1 15.48 19.05 -6.30
C MET A 1 14.40 18.08 -5.90
N THR A 2 14.74 16.95 -5.28
CA THR A 2 13.76 16.03 -4.69
C THR A 2 13.20 16.72 -3.46
N GLU A 3 12.10 17.45 -3.62
CA GLU A 3 11.31 17.90 -2.48
C GLU A 3 10.91 16.65 -1.70
N THR A 4 11.49 16.52 -0.52
CA THR A 4 11.03 15.60 0.50
C THR A 4 9.54 15.84 0.68
N LEU A 5 8.73 14.81 0.41
CA LEU A 5 7.27 14.84 0.59
C LEU A 5 6.96 15.52 1.93
N PRO A 6 6.20 16.64 1.93
CA PRO A 6 5.93 17.38 3.16
C PRO A 6 5.39 16.43 4.23
N THR A 7 6.17 16.27 5.30
CA THR A 7 5.86 15.46 6.49
C THR A 7 4.81 16.17 7.37
N GLY A 8 3.77 16.70 6.74
CA GLY A 8 2.58 17.18 7.43
C GLY A 8 1.91 16.04 8.18
N LYS A 9 1.30 16.36 9.32
CA LYS A 9 0.61 15.38 10.18
C LYS A 9 -0.38 14.56 9.33
N LYS A 10 -0.13 13.27 9.23
CA LYS A 10 -0.90 12.30 8.45
C LYS A 10 -2.13 11.89 9.26
N ALA A 11 -3.24 12.60 9.03
CA ALA A 11 -4.52 12.22 9.61
C ALA A 11 -5.09 11.05 8.80
N TRP A 12 -5.17 9.89 9.43
CA TRP A 12 -5.90 8.76 8.88
C TRP A 12 -7.38 8.95 9.10
N LYS A 13 -8.15 8.79 8.04
CA LYS A 13 -9.61 8.83 8.06
C LYS A 13 -10.19 7.52 7.56
N GLU A 14 -11.29 7.12 8.14
CA GLU A 14 -12.06 5.97 7.68
C GLU A 14 -13.25 6.44 6.85
N ILE A 15 -13.39 5.94 5.62
CA ILE A 15 -14.55 6.22 4.78
C ILE A 15 -15.69 5.32 5.26
N LYS A 16 -16.46 5.81 6.23
CA LYS A 16 -17.64 5.14 6.79
C LYS A 16 -18.86 5.39 5.91
N GLU A 17 -19.02 6.63 5.45
CA GLU A 17 -20.08 7.06 4.54
C GLU A 17 -19.54 7.26 3.11
N GLY A 18 -20.36 6.95 2.11
CA GLY A 18 -20.00 7.10 0.69
C GLY A 18 -19.13 5.98 0.12
N LYS A 19 -19.21 4.76 0.68
CA LYS A 19 -18.44 3.60 0.21
C LYS A 19 -18.79 3.22 -1.23
N GLU A 20 -20.07 3.32 -1.60
CA GLU A 20 -20.55 3.07 -2.95
C GLU A 20 -19.92 4.06 -3.94
N LYS A 21 -19.81 5.33 -3.53
CA LYS A 21 -19.16 6.38 -4.32
C LYS A 21 -17.66 6.18 -4.44
N PHE A 22 -17.02 5.76 -3.37
CA PHE A 22 -15.63 5.32 -3.43
C PHE A 22 -15.46 4.18 -4.44
N GLN A 23 -16.34 3.16 -4.42
CA GLN A 23 -16.29 2.06 -5.37
C GLN A 23 -16.54 2.51 -6.82
N GLU A 24 -17.42 3.48 -7.07
CA GLU A 24 -17.62 4.08 -8.40
C GLU A 24 -16.30 4.67 -8.94
N ILE A 25 -15.55 5.40 -8.10
CA ILE A 25 -14.22 5.95 -8.45
C ILE A 25 -13.25 4.82 -8.79
N ILE A 26 -13.13 3.80 -7.93
CA ILE A 26 -12.19 2.70 -8.16
C ILE A 26 -12.58 1.87 -9.39
N LYS A 27 -13.87 1.64 -9.61
CA LYS A 27 -14.38 0.94 -10.79
C LYS A 27 -13.96 1.65 -12.07
N MET A 28 -14.11 2.98 -12.13
CA MET A 28 -13.69 3.77 -13.28
C MET A 28 -12.20 3.64 -13.56
N LEU A 29 -11.36 3.67 -12.52
CA LEU A 29 -9.91 3.48 -12.65
C LEU A 29 -9.54 2.07 -13.13
N VAL A 30 -10.18 1.04 -12.57
CA VAL A 30 -9.98 -0.37 -12.96
C VAL A 30 -10.38 -0.58 -14.41
N ASP A 31 -11.55 -0.08 -14.82
CA ASP A 31 -12.05 -0.19 -16.20
C ASP A 31 -11.11 0.51 -17.18
N PHE A 32 -10.57 1.67 -16.81
CA PHE A 32 -9.56 2.39 -17.60
C PHE A 32 -8.26 1.60 -17.72
N ASP A 33 -7.73 1.05 -16.63
CA ASP A 33 -6.53 0.22 -16.61
C ASP A 33 -6.70 -1.05 -17.47
N GLU A 34 -7.89 -1.65 -17.47
CA GLU A 34 -8.23 -2.81 -18.29
C GLU A 34 -8.31 -2.47 -19.78
N ARG A 35 -9.02 -1.41 -20.14
CA ARG A 35 -9.17 -0.96 -21.55
C ARG A 35 -7.86 -0.52 -22.18
N THR A 36 -6.97 0.08 -21.40
CA THR A 36 -5.68 0.59 -21.89
C THR A 36 -4.55 -0.46 -21.79
N GLY A 37 -4.80 -1.61 -21.17
CA GLY A 37 -3.77 -2.62 -20.92
C GLY A 37 -2.74 -2.24 -19.85
N ARG A 38 -2.91 -1.10 -19.14
CA ARG A 38 -1.97 -0.63 -18.11
C ARG A 38 -1.77 -1.62 -16.97
N HIS A 39 -2.82 -2.37 -16.60
CA HIS A 39 -2.72 -3.42 -15.59
C HIS A 39 -1.68 -4.51 -15.93
N GLY A 40 -1.36 -4.71 -17.22
CA GLY A 40 -0.33 -5.67 -17.66
C GLY A 40 1.10 -5.23 -17.37
N TYR A 41 1.33 -3.92 -17.25
CA TYR A 41 2.65 -3.29 -17.04
C TYR A 41 2.87 -2.83 -15.59
N ALA A 42 1.85 -2.93 -14.73
CA ALA A 42 1.98 -2.56 -13.33
C ALA A 42 3.02 -3.44 -12.61
N PRO A 43 3.90 -2.88 -11.76
CA PRO A 43 4.91 -3.65 -11.02
C PRO A 43 4.32 -4.77 -10.16
N LEU A 44 3.10 -4.56 -9.65
CA LEU A 44 2.34 -5.52 -8.84
C LEU A 44 0.97 -5.73 -9.47
N LYS A 45 0.81 -6.83 -10.20
CA LYS A 45 -0.44 -7.16 -10.91
C LYS A 45 -1.56 -7.50 -9.93
N GLU A 46 -1.20 -8.02 -8.77
CA GLU A 46 -2.10 -8.38 -7.67
C GLU A 46 -2.90 -7.17 -7.18
N CYS A 47 -2.27 -6.00 -7.13
CA CYS A 47 -2.93 -4.75 -6.73
C CYS A 47 -4.10 -4.39 -7.67
N HIS A 48 -4.02 -4.72 -8.96
CA HIS A 48 -5.13 -4.53 -9.89
C HIS A 48 -6.35 -5.39 -9.51
N TYR A 49 -6.14 -6.69 -9.34
CA TYR A 49 -7.22 -7.62 -9.02
C TYR A 49 -7.81 -7.36 -7.64
N MET A 50 -7.00 -6.94 -6.67
CA MET A 50 -7.49 -6.51 -5.36
C MET A 50 -8.35 -5.24 -5.46
N ARG A 51 -7.91 -4.22 -6.22
CA ARG A 51 -8.74 -3.03 -6.48
C ARG A 51 -10.05 -3.39 -7.18
N LYS A 52 -10.02 -4.35 -8.11
CA LYS A 52 -11.22 -4.89 -8.76
C LYS A 52 -12.17 -5.56 -7.77
N ALA A 53 -11.65 -6.36 -6.84
CA ALA A 53 -12.45 -6.98 -5.78
C ALA A 53 -13.10 -5.91 -4.88
N ILE A 54 -12.35 -4.88 -4.49
CA ILE A 54 -12.87 -3.75 -3.73
C ILE A 54 -13.97 -3.01 -4.51
N ALA A 55 -13.81 -2.80 -5.82
CA ALA A 55 -14.77 -2.08 -6.66
C ALA A 55 -16.13 -2.78 -6.85
N VAL A 56 -16.22 -4.09 -6.56
CA VAL A 56 -17.45 -4.88 -6.76
C VAL A 56 -17.93 -5.58 -5.50
N GLY A 57 -17.20 -5.49 -4.39
CA GLY A 57 -17.60 -6.08 -3.11
C GLY A 57 -18.81 -5.39 -2.50
N GLU A 58 -19.48 -6.05 -1.55
CA GLU A 58 -20.58 -5.43 -0.81
C GLU A 58 -20.04 -4.29 0.09
N PRO A 59 -20.59 -3.06 0.03
CA PRO A 59 -20.11 -1.92 0.83
C PRO A 59 -20.03 -2.18 2.34
N SER A 60 -20.98 -2.96 2.88
CA SER A 60 -21.00 -3.33 4.31
C SER A 60 -19.82 -4.23 4.72
N HIS A 61 -19.25 -4.96 3.77
CA HIS A 61 -18.10 -5.85 3.95
C HIS A 61 -16.76 -5.17 3.66
N ILE A 62 -16.77 -3.89 3.28
CA ILE A 62 -15.57 -3.15 2.90
C ILE A 62 -15.20 -2.14 3.99
N ARG A 63 -13.93 -2.13 4.39
CA ARG A 63 -13.34 -1.10 5.23
C ARG A 63 -12.30 -0.33 4.44
N ILE A 64 -12.38 0.99 4.44
CA ILE A 64 -11.48 1.86 3.66
C ILE A 64 -10.87 2.90 4.59
N LEU A 65 -9.56 2.90 4.66
CA LEU A 65 -8.76 3.90 5.34
C LEU A 65 -7.99 4.71 4.31
N ALA A 66 -7.92 6.00 4.53
CA ALA A 66 -7.15 6.90 3.70
C ALA A 66 -6.30 7.82 4.55
N CYS A 67 -5.13 8.16 4.04
CA CYS A 67 -4.24 9.18 4.59
C CYS A 67 -3.88 10.15 3.46
N SER A 68 -4.15 11.43 3.66
CA SER A 68 -3.81 12.47 2.69
C SER A 68 -2.30 12.73 2.66
N TYR A 69 -1.79 12.87 1.46
CA TYR A 69 -0.49 13.43 1.14
C TYR A 69 -0.64 14.77 0.41
N PRO A 70 0.43 15.57 0.33
CA PRO A 70 0.47 16.74 -0.54
C PRO A 70 0.19 16.39 -2.00
N ALA A 71 -0.17 17.40 -2.79
CA ALA A 71 -0.46 17.27 -4.22
C ALA A 71 -1.63 16.31 -4.54
N PHE A 72 -2.69 16.33 -3.73
CA PHE A 72 -3.92 15.54 -3.97
C PHE A 72 -3.67 14.02 -4.03
N LEU A 73 -2.60 13.57 -3.40
CA LEU A 73 -2.27 12.15 -3.27
C LEU A 73 -2.88 11.60 -1.99
N TYR A 74 -3.32 10.35 -2.03
CA TYR A 74 -3.87 9.64 -0.89
C TYR A 74 -3.23 8.25 -0.81
N TYR A 75 -2.71 7.88 0.35
CA TYR A 75 -2.49 6.47 0.64
C TYR A 75 -3.81 5.84 1.03
N VAL A 76 -4.25 4.85 0.28
CA VAL A 76 -5.48 4.12 0.55
C VAL A 76 -5.10 2.72 1.00
N ALA A 77 -5.65 2.30 2.14
CA ALA A 77 -5.61 0.94 2.60
C ALA A 77 -7.06 0.44 2.69
N ALA A 78 -7.36 -0.69 2.05
CA ALA A 78 -8.71 -1.22 1.97
C ALA A 78 -8.74 -2.70 2.30
N GLU A 79 -9.81 -3.11 2.94
CA GLU A 79 -10.09 -4.48 3.31
C GLU A 79 -11.50 -4.85 2.85
N LEU A 80 -11.64 -6.01 2.24
CA LEU A 80 -12.91 -6.67 1.99
C LEU A 80 -12.92 -7.94 2.82
N SER A 81 -13.93 -8.11 3.68
CA SER A 81 -14.04 -9.26 4.57
C SER A 81 -15.47 -9.79 4.60
N ASN A 82 -15.64 -11.08 4.34
CA ASN A 82 -16.92 -11.78 4.42
C ASN A 82 -16.72 -13.22 4.93
N ASP A 83 -17.79 -14.00 4.98
CA ASP A 83 -17.76 -15.38 5.50
C ASP A 83 -16.83 -16.33 4.72
N GLN A 84 -16.45 -15.97 3.48
CA GLN A 84 -15.56 -16.79 2.65
C GLN A 84 -14.08 -16.44 2.82
N GLY A 85 -13.77 -15.29 3.42
CA GLY A 85 -12.41 -14.86 3.66
C GLY A 85 -12.26 -13.35 3.65
N HIS A 86 -10.99 -12.92 3.64
CA HIS A 86 -10.64 -11.51 3.63
C HIS A 86 -9.52 -11.22 2.64
N VAL A 87 -9.54 -10.01 2.08
CA VAL A 87 -8.50 -9.45 1.24
C VAL A 87 -8.17 -8.06 1.76
N THR A 88 -6.91 -7.82 2.08
CA THR A 88 -6.40 -6.50 2.48
C THR A 88 -5.38 -6.04 1.45
N THR A 89 -5.46 -4.77 1.04
CA THR A 89 -4.57 -4.18 0.04
C THR A 89 -4.32 -2.70 0.35
N CYS A 90 -3.30 -2.13 -0.29
CA CYS A 90 -3.01 -0.71 -0.24
C CYS A 90 -2.51 -0.18 -1.58
N TRP A 91 -2.76 1.09 -1.87
CA TRP A 91 -2.19 1.79 -3.04
C TRP A 91 -2.13 3.30 -2.81
N VAL A 92 -1.42 4.01 -3.69
CA VAL A 92 -1.48 5.47 -3.77
C VAL A 92 -2.52 5.85 -4.81
N HIS A 93 -3.47 6.68 -4.42
CA HIS A 93 -4.48 7.27 -5.29
C HIS A 93 -4.13 8.73 -5.54
N GLU A 94 -4.17 9.14 -6.81
CA GLU A 94 -4.02 10.54 -7.22
C GLU A 94 -5.39 11.09 -7.60
N ASP A 95 -5.79 12.17 -6.93
CA ASP A 95 -7.05 12.83 -7.20
C ASP A 95 -6.90 13.91 -8.27
N GLY A 96 -6.93 13.47 -9.53
CA GLY A 96 -6.87 14.36 -10.69
C GLY A 96 -8.07 15.31 -10.80
N VAL A 97 -9.23 14.95 -10.22
CA VAL A 97 -10.42 15.80 -10.25
C VAL A 97 -10.23 17.00 -9.33
N LYS A 98 -9.73 16.80 -8.11
CA LYS A 98 -9.41 17.91 -7.19
C LYS A 98 -8.30 18.80 -7.76
N ALA A 99 -7.30 18.20 -8.42
CA ALA A 99 -6.24 18.94 -9.10
C ALA A 99 -6.81 19.83 -10.21
N GLU A 100 -7.62 19.29 -11.10
CA GLU A 100 -8.24 20.04 -12.20
C GLU A 100 -9.21 21.11 -11.70
N ARG A 101 -9.98 20.85 -10.64
CA ARG A 101 -10.84 21.88 -10.00
C ARG A 101 -10.03 23.08 -9.52
N LYS A 102 -8.83 22.85 -8.98
CA LYS A 102 -7.94 23.94 -8.57
C LYS A 102 -7.47 24.77 -9.77
N ASP A 103 -7.13 24.12 -10.88
CA ASP A 103 -6.71 24.81 -12.11
C ASP A 103 -7.86 25.57 -12.79
N ARG A 104 -9.10 25.09 -12.61
CA ARG A 104 -10.35 25.65 -13.19
C ARG A 104 -11.18 26.43 -12.18
N GLN A 105 -10.57 26.95 -11.11
CA GLN A 105 -11.30 27.65 -10.03
C GLN A 105 -12.09 28.88 -10.51
N ASP A 106 -11.62 29.53 -11.58
CA ASP A 106 -12.22 30.75 -12.14
C ASP A 106 -13.33 30.45 -13.16
N GLU A 107 -13.60 29.18 -13.44
CA GLU A 107 -14.63 28.69 -14.36
C GLU A 107 -15.72 27.92 -13.59
N PRO A 108 -16.68 28.59 -12.92
CA PRO A 108 -17.64 27.92 -12.01
C PRO A 108 -18.56 26.93 -12.72
N ASP A 109 -18.81 27.12 -14.01
CA ASP A 109 -19.66 26.24 -14.83
C ASP A 109 -18.87 25.05 -15.42
N HIS A 110 -17.57 24.92 -15.14
CA HIS A 110 -16.77 23.81 -15.65
C HIS A 110 -17.26 22.47 -15.05
N PRO A 111 -17.52 21.42 -15.86
CA PRO A 111 -18.13 20.18 -15.38
C PRO A 111 -17.39 19.49 -14.22
N VAL A 112 -16.07 19.68 -14.11
CA VAL A 112 -15.21 19.10 -13.07
C VAL A 112 -15.69 19.44 -11.64
N HIS A 113 -16.34 20.59 -11.45
CA HIS A 113 -16.86 21.02 -10.15
C HIS A 113 -18.04 20.18 -9.67
N GLY A 114 -18.73 19.47 -10.58
CA GLY A 114 -19.83 18.56 -10.26
C GLY A 114 -19.42 17.09 -10.06
N VAL A 115 -18.14 16.74 -10.30
CA VAL A 115 -17.68 15.34 -10.27
C VAL A 115 -17.17 14.98 -8.88
N LEU A 116 -17.88 14.15 -8.11
CA LEU A 116 -17.42 13.69 -6.80
C LEU A 116 -16.04 13.00 -6.88
N CYS A 117 -15.13 13.35 -5.98
CA CYS A 117 -13.75 12.83 -5.99
C CYS A 117 -13.27 12.29 -4.63
N MET A 118 -12.06 11.75 -4.58
CA MET A 118 -11.48 11.15 -3.37
C MET A 118 -11.27 12.19 -2.26
N SER A 119 -10.85 13.41 -2.61
CA SER A 119 -10.72 14.53 -1.69
C SER A 119 -12.05 14.88 -1.03
N ASP A 120 -13.15 14.88 -1.79
CA ASP A 120 -14.48 15.16 -1.25
C ASP A 120 -14.88 14.10 -0.22
N LEU A 121 -14.71 12.81 -0.57
CA LEU A 121 -14.98 11.69 0.33
C LEU A 121 -14.10 11.73 1.59
N PHE A 122 -12.81 12.07 1.44
CA PHE A 122 -11.88 12.19 2.54
C PHE A 122 -12.24 13.35 3.48
N GLU A 123 -12.63 14.50 2.93
CA GLU A 123 -13.01 15.69 3.71
C GLU A 123 -14.29 15.44 4.53
N GLN A 124 -15.26 14.72 3.98
CA GLN A 124 -16.54 14.40 4.63
C GLN A 124 -16.43 13.41 5.79
N ASN A 125 -15.38 12.59 5.82
CA ASN A 125 -15.20 11.55 6.83
C ASN A 125 -14.34 12.01 8.02
N ALA A 126 -14.48 11.33 9.15
CA ALA A 126 -13.77 11.64 10.39
C ALA A 126 -12.42 10.92 10.50
N GLU A 127 -11.53 11.46 11.33
CA GLU A 127 -10.31 10.76 11.72
C GLU A 127 -10.66 9.44 12.42
N ILE A 128 -9.87 8.39 12.15
CA ILE A 128 -10.06 7.10 12.80
C ILE A 128 -9.65 7.18 14.27
N GLY A 129 -10.58 6.82 15.16
CA GLY A 129 -10.38 6.82 16.61
C GLY A 129 -9.38 5.74 17.07
N ALA A 130 -8.86 5.89 18.29
CA ALA A 130 -7.87 4.96 18.84
C ALA A 130 -8.42 3.53 18.98
N GLU A 131 -9.67 3.38 19.40
CA GLU A 131 -10.36 2.08 19.50
C GLU A 131 -10.51 1.43 18.13
N ASP A 132 -11.00 2.19 17.15
CA ASP A 132 -11.16 1.74 15.75
C ASP A 132 -9.82 1.30 15.14
N ARG A 133 -8.71 1.97 15.50
CA ARG A 133 -7.34 1.59 15.09
C ARG A 133 -6.89 0.27 15.71
N GLN A 134 -7.19 0.03 16.99
CA GLN A 134 -6.82 -1.22 17.66
C GLN A 134 -7.59 -2.42 17.11
N ALA A 135 -8.82 -2.20 16.63
CA ALA A 135 -9.65 -3.21 15.99
C ALA A 135 -9.20 -3.59 14.57
N LEU A 136 -8.18 -2.95 14.01
CA LEU A 136 -7.69 -3.24 12.67
C LEU A 136 -6.94 -4.58 12.61
N GLY A 137 -7.12 -5.30 11.51
CA GLY A 137 -6.31 -6.48 11.20
C GLY A 137 -4.82 -6.16 11.05
N PRO A 138 -3.93 -7.14 11.23
CA PRO A 138 -2.48 -6.93 11.28
C PRO A 138 -1.92 -6.30 10.00
N LEU A 139 -2.43 -6.68 8.82
CA LEU A 139 -1.99 -6.11 7.55
C LEU A 139 -2.37 -4.63 7.40
N MET A 140 -3.56 -4.25 7.87
CA MET A 140 -3.99 -2.85 7.81
C MET A 140 -3.12 -1.99 8.74
N GLN A 141 -2.82 -2.48 9.95
CA GLN A 141 -1.89 -1.82 10.87
C GLN A 141 -0.49 -1.69 10.26
N GLU A 142 -0.01 -2.73 9.56
CA GLU A 142 1.28 -2.69 8.85
C GLU A 142 1.30 -1.62 7.75
N TYR A 143 0.24 -1.52 6.94
CA TYR A 143 0.13 -0.48 5.91
C TYR A 143 0.09 0.92 6.52
N MET A 144 -0.67 1.10 7.61
CA MET A 144 -0.68 2.37 8.33
C MET A 144 0.70 2.73 8.87
N GLY A 145 1.38 1.79 9.51
CA GLY A 145 2.73 1.97 10.03
C GLY A 145 3.71 2.39 8.94
N ARG A 146 3.71 1.72 7.78
CA ARG A 146 4.58 2.06 6.64
C ARG A 146 4.36 3.46 6.10
N ALA A 147 3.11 3.90 6.05
CA ALA A 147 2.77 5.25 5.61
C ALA A 147 3.12 6.28 6.67
N ASP A 148 3.00 5.96 7.95
CA ASP A 148 3.33 6.87 9.05
C ASP A 148 4.86 7.01 9.24
N SER A 149 5.64 5.99 8.88
CA SER A 149 7.10 6.03 8.93
C SER A 149 7.68 7.16 8.08
N SER A 150 8.68 7.85 8.62
CA SER A 150 9.45 8.82 7.85
C SER A 150 10.29 8.13 6.78
N ALA A 151 10.66 8.86 5.72
CA ALA A 151 11.53 8.33 4.68
C ALA A 151 12.89 7.88 5.24
N GLU A 152 13.38 8.54 6.29
CA GLU A 152 14.64 8.23 6.96
C GLU A 152 14.55 6.92 7.75
N GLU A 153 13.45 6.72 8.49
CA GLU A 153 13.17 5.48 9.22
C GLU A 153 13.10 4.28 8.26
N LEU A 154 12.40 4.43 7.13
CA LEU A 154 12.29 3.37 6.12
C LEU A 154 13.64 3.02 5.47
N VAL A 155 14.52 4.01 5.30
CA VAL A 155 15.87 3.80 4.76
C VAL A 155 16.74 3.06 5.77
N GLU A 156 16.70 3.44 7.04
CA GLU A 156 17.47 2.76 8.09
C GLU A 156 16.99 1.33 8.32
N GLU A 157 15.67 1.09 8.31
CA GLU A 157 15.10 -0.26 8.42
C GLU A 157 15.55 -1.16 7.26
N ARG A 158 15.56 -0.63 6.02
CA ARG A 158 16.10 -1.35 4.85
C ARG A 158 17.58 -1.67 4.99
N LYS A 159 18.40 -0.73 5.46
CA LYS A 159 19.83 -0.94 5.71
C LYS A 159 20.04 -2.02 6.77
N GLU A 160 19.27 -2.00 7.85
CA GLU A 160 19.35 -3.00 8.91
C GLU A 160 18.97 -4.40 8.40
N LYS A 161 17.88 -4.51 7.64
CA LYS A 161 17.46 -5.77 7.02
C LYS A 161 18.52 -6.33 6.08
N GLN A 162 19.11 -5.49 5.22
CA GLN A 162 20.22 -5.89 4.34
C GLN A 162 21.44 -6.35 5.12
N ARG A 163 21.78 -5.69 6.24
CA ARG A 163 22.88 -6.12 7.13
C ARG A 163 22.60 -7.48 7.74
N LYS A 164 21.39 -7.73 8.23
CA LYS A 164 20.96 -9.02 8.81
C LYS A 164 21.00 -10.14 7.77
N GLU A 165 20.47 -9.92 6.57
CA GLU A 165 20.48 -10.91 5.48
C GLU A 165 21.91 -11.22 5.01
N SER A 166 22.77 -10.19 4.88
CA SER A 166 24.18 -10.37 4.52
C SER A 166 24.93 -11.18 5.58
N ALA A 167 24.73 -10.87 6.87
CA ALA A 167 25.32 -11.63 7.97
C ALA A 167 24.85 -13.09 8.01
N LEU A 168 23.56 -13.34 7.73
CA LEU A 168 23.01 -14.70 7.65
C LEU A 168 23.63 -15.49 6.49
N ARG A 169 23.73 -14.89 5.30
CA ARG A 169 24.38 -15.52 4.13
C ARG A 169 25.85 -15.84 4.40
N LYS A 170 26.58 -14.94 5.07
CA LYS A 170 27.98 -15.19 5.47
C LYS A 170 28.09 -16.39 6.41
N LYS A 171 27.25 -16.46 7.45
CA LYS A 171 27.21 -17.62 8.37
C LYS A 171 26.89 -18.94 7.67
N GLN A 172 25.94 -18.93 6.74
CA GLN A 172 25.58 -20.13 5.97
C GLN A 172 26.74 -20.60 5.07
N ARG A 173 27.47 -19.67 4.45
CA ARG A 173 28.65 -19.99 3.64
C ARG A 173 29.78 -20.58 4.47
N GLU A 174 30.10 -19.97 5.62
CA GLU A 174 31.12 -20.49 6.54
C GLU A 174 30.77 -21.89 7.07
N GLN A 175 29.50 -22.15 7.38
CA GLN A 175 29.04 -23.47 7.79
C GLN A 175 29.16 -24.51 6.67
N LYS A 176 28.85 -24.13 5.43
CA LYS A 176 28.99 -25.00 4.25
C LYS A 176 30.46 -25.35 4.00
N GLU A 177 31.36 -24.37 4.01
CA GLU A 177 32.80 -24.57 3.82
C GLU A 177 33.39 -25.46 4.93
N LYS A 178 32.97 -25.28 6.19
CA LYS A 178 33.38 -26.17 7.30
C LYS A 178 32.93 -27.61 7.10
N ARG A 179 31.70 -27.84 6.62
CA ARG A 179 31.18 -29.19 6.33
C ARG A 179 31.93 -29.86 5.18
N GLU A 180 32.21 -29.12 4.12
CA GLU A 180 32.98 -29.62 2.97
C GLU A 180 34.42 -29.99 3.36
N ASN A 181 35.08 -29.15 4.17
CA ASN A 181 36.43 -29.44 4.66
C ASN A 181 36.48 -30.64 5.59
N GLN A 182 35.48 -30.80 6.49
CA GLN A 182 35.36 -31.99 7.33
C GLN A 182 35.12 -33.26 6.52
N ALA A 183 34.32 -33.19 5.45
CA ALA A 183 34.08 -34.31 4.55
C ALA A 183 35.37 -34.71 3.80
N ARG A 184 36.14 -33.73 3.28
CA ARG A 184 37.43 -33.97 2.63
C ARG A 184 38.46 -34.57 3.59
N ALA A 185 38.54 -34.07 4.82
CA ALA A 185 39.46 -34.62 5.83
C ALA A 185 39.16 -36.09 6.15
N ARG A 186 37.86 -36.47 6.22
CA ARG A 186 37.45 -37.87 6.44
C ARG A 186 37.78 -38.80 5.27
N GLN A 187 37.70 -38.30 4.03
CA GLN A 187 38.09 -39.07 2.84
C GLN A 187 39.59 -39.36 2.84
N ASN A 188 40.42 -38.37 3.18
CA ASN A 188 41.87 -38.53 3.20
C ASN A 188 42.38 -39.39 4.37
N SER A 189 41.63 -39.53 5.46
CA SER A 189 42.01 -40.37 6.62
C SER A 189 41.63 -41.84 6.48
N GLY A 190 40.98 -42.24 5.37
CA GLY A 190 40.44 -43.60 5.17
C GLY A 190 41.26 -44.50 4.23
N GLU A 191 42.42 -44.05 3.73
CA GLU A 191 43.23 -44.80 2.75
C GLU A 191 44.40 -45.62 3.35
N ASP A 192 44.57 -45.66 4.68
CA ASP A 192 45.62 -46.46 5.34
C ASP A 192 45.06 -47.77 5.97
N LEU A 193 44.49 -48.67 5.15
CA LEU A 193 44.19 -50.05 5.54
C LEU A 193 44.58 -51.05 4.44
#